data_AF-A0A1Y4RSJ3-F1
#
_entry.id   AF-A0A1Y4RSJ3-F1
#
_cell.length_a   1.000
_cell.length_b   1.000
_cell.length_c   1.000
_cell.angle_alpha   90.00
_cell.angle_beta   90.00
_cell.angle_gamma   90.00
#
_symmetry.space_group_name_H-M   'P 1'
#
loop_
_entity.id
_entity.type
_entity.pdbx_description
1 polymer ?
#
loop_
_entity_poly.entity_id
_entity_poly.type
_entity_poly.pdbx_seq_one_letter_code
_entity_poly.pdbx_strand_id
1 'polypeptide(L)'
;MKYRYNELTKRLLNEGYTAEHYPDYVTIQDWKKDLDNFYGGFSYQPWWIYKQTFRTPCGLQVQGLHAMSSMSFRGLDWTYENDLACIHCPYKRTDCEKRHPYLREGSGVLKDWCNVHLTGEPYSYEGSVEELRKIREDEIHQQKLSFILQKNGRACEKLMRYDPSEDCWKMEYDPADCARFRCSGFCPMKGRELEQKRGNVFYDLKITGRDYSKDGTLFEGERFTRITKGIRALAYPVSLDICKAYSRLCKDEINWRVYNQYHRELFFAEYHSRDFSVEVLNIRAEQRESRDLLQDLEEIRAGITICHASDQEKQEIQEKRERRTRARKIKLKRLEKKILDKGYENLPPHSIDRVHADKWLGEERLKELDRLREQRLREEQDKPVQLSLFGDKE
;
A
#
# COMPACT_ATOMS: atom_id res chain seq x y z
N MET A 1 19.01 -10.51 -26.14
CA MET A 1 19.30 -9.08 -25.89
C MET A 1 20.60 -9.08 -25.11
N LYS A 2 21.71 -8.58 -25.66
CA LYS A 2 23.00 -8.57 -24.94
C LYS A 2 23.04 -7.34 -24.04
N TYR A 3 23.18 -7.55 -22.74
CA TYR A 3 23.32 -6.47 -21.77
C TYR A 3 24.74 -5.91 -21.80
N ARG A 4 24.89 -4.62 -21.48
CA ARG A 4 26.20 -3.97 -21.41
C ARG A 4 26.84 -4.31 -20.06
N TYR A 5 28.09 -4.78 -20.08
CA TYR A 5 28.81 -5.03 -18.83
C TYR A 5 29.06 -3.74 -18.04
N ASN A 6 28.85 -3.84 -16.73
CA ASN A 6 29.21 -2.80 -15.78
C ASN A 6 30.74 -2.70 -15.62
N GLU A 7 31.24 -1.60 -15.05
CA GLU A 7 32.69 -1.37 -14.95
C GLU A 7 33.40 -2.39 -14.04
N LEU A 8 32.76 -2.81 -12.95
CA LEU A 8 33.24 -3.90 -12.08
C LEU A 8 33.48 -5.18 -12.89
N THR A 9 32.54 -5.56 -13.75
CA THR A 9 32.60 -6.79 -14.54
C THR A 9 33.72 -6.73 -15.55
N LYS A 10 33.87 -5.59 -16.24
CA LYS A 10 35.01 -5.40 -17.16
C LYS A 10 36.34 -5.52 -16.43
N ARG A 11 36.46 -4.92 -15.24
CA ARG A 11 37.68 -5.01 -14.43
C ARG A 11 37.98 -6.45 -14.04
N LEU A 12 37.01 -7.17 -13.48
CA LEU A 12 37.19 -8.56 -13.05
C LEU A 12 37.50 -9.51 -14.22
N LEU A 13 36.87 -9.31 -15.38
CA LEU A 13 37.19 -10.08 -16.59
C LEU A 13 38.63 -9.81 -17.05
N ASN A 14 39.10 -8.57 -16.98
CA ASN A 14 40.49 -8.22 -17.32
C ASN A 14 41.50 -8.80 -16.31
N GLU A 15 41.10 -8.99 -15.06
CA GLU A 15 41.89 -9.68 -14.02
C GLU A 15 41.87 -11.22 -14.17
N GLY A 16 41.06 -11.75 -15.10
CA GLY A 16 41.00 -13.19 -15.42
C GLY A 16 39.90 -13.96 -14.69
N TYR A 17 39.00 -13.28 -13.98
CA TYR A 17 37.85 -13.92 -13.35
C TYR A 17 36.78 -14.32 -14.37
N THR A 18 36.00 -15.36 -14.05
CA THR A 18 34.96 -15.93 -14.90
C THR A 18 33.66 -16.11 -14.13
N ALA A 19 32.56 -16.46 -14.81
CA ALA A 19 31.29 -16.76 -14.15
C ALA A 19 31.37 -17.95 -13.16
N GLU A 20 32.37 -18.82 -13.34
CA GLU A 20 32.61 -20.01 -12.51
C GLU A 20 33.62 -19.75 -11.39
N HIS A 21 34.52 -18.78 -11.59
CA HIS A 21 35.56 -18.44 -10.63
C HIS A 21 35.68 -16.92 -10.48
N TYR A 22 35.14 -16.39 -9.38
CA TYR A 22 35.15 -14.97 -9.04
C TYR A 22 35.35 -14.77 -7.53
N PRO A 23 35.75 -13.57 -7.08
CA PRO A 23 35.99 -13.29 -5.67
C PRO A 23 34.74 -13.43 -4.79
N ASP A 24 34.94 -13.76 -3.52
CA ASP A 24 33.87 -13.92 -2.53
C ASP A 24 33.05 -12.65 -2.27
N TYR A 25 33.66 -11.48 -2.47
CA TYR A 25 33.03 -10.18 -2.29
C TYR A 25 32.08 -9.75 -3.42
N VAL A 26 31.97 -10.54 -4.50
CA VAL A 26 31.01 -10.31 -5.59
C VAL A 26 30.07 -11.50 -5.77
N THR A 27 29.00 -11.28 -6.52
CA THR A 27 28.01 -12.30 -6.87
C THR A 27 27.40 -12.02 -8.23
N ILE A 28 26.78 -13.04 -8.82
CA ILE A 28 25.96 -12.90 -10.01
C ILE A 28 24.49 -12.95 -9.57
N GLN A 29 23.78 -11.82 -9.67
CA GLN A 29 22.38 -11.70 -9.25
C GLN A 29 21.41 -12.18 -10.35
N ASP A 30 21.65 -13.37 -10.90
CA ASP A 30 20.80 -13.99 -11.91
C ASP A 30 20.56 -15.48 -11.56
N TRP A 31 19.35 -15.97 -11.83
CA TRP A 31 18.99 -17.38 -11.67
C TRP A 31 19.82 -18.30 -12.56
N LYS A 32 20.23 -17.82 -13.74
CA LYS A 32 21.12 -18.55 -14.66
C LYS A 32 22.59 -18.51 -14.26
N LYS A 33 22.98 -17.62 -13.32
CA LYS A 33 24.37 -17.34 -12.95
C LYS A 33 25.26 -17.01 -14.16
N ASP A 34 24.71 -16.32 -15.14
CA ASP A 34 25.41 -15.87 -16.33
C ASP A 34 25.80 -14.38 -16.18
N LEU A 35 26.88 -13.97 -16.85
CA LEU A 35 27.34 -12.58 -16.86
C LEU A 35 26.51 -11.69 -17.80
N ASP A 36 25.83 -12.27 -18.78
CA ASP A 36 24.86 -11.54 -19.61
C ASP A 36 23.51 -11.39 -18.87
N ASN A 37 23.48 -10.50 -17.88
CA ASN A 37 22.34 -10.28 -17.01
C ASN A 37 21.95 -8.79 -16.92
N PHE A 38 20.77 -8.54 -16.32
CA PHE A 38 20.21 -7.21 -16.16
C PHE A 38 21.12 -6.23 -15.39
N TYR A 39 21.94 -6.73 -14.46
CA TYR A 39 22.84 -5.93 -13.64
C TYR A 39 24.19 -5.64 -14.32
N GLY A 40 24.38 -6.14 -15.55
CA GLY A 40 25.61 -5.95 -16.31
C GLY A 40 26.76 -6.84 -15.83
N GLY A 41 26.47 -8.01 -15.24
CA GLY A 41 27.46 -9.01 -14.85
C GLY A 41 27.54 -9.23 -13.34
N PHE A 42 28.73 -9.06 -12.78
CA PHE A 42 28.97 -9.14 -11.34
C PHE A 42 28.37 -7.96 -10.59
N SER A 43 27.90 -8.20 -9.38
CA SER A 43 27.46 -7.19 -8.42
C SER A 43 28.19 -7.38 -7.10
N TYR A 44 28.45 -6.30 -6.38
CA TYR A 44 29.07 -6.42 -5.07
C TYR A 44 28.13 -7.09 -4.06
N GLN A 45 28.71 -7.84 -3.14
CA GLN A 45 27.96 -8.36 -1.99
C GLN A 45 27.66 -7.24 -0.99
N PRO A 46 26.41 -7.13 -0.49
CA PRO A 46 26.03 -6.10 0.48
C PRO A 46 26.94 -6.03 1.72
N TRP A 47 27.29 -7.19 2.29
CA TRP A 47 28.14 -7.26 3.50
C TRP A 47 29.54 -6.68 3.29
N TRP A 48 30.05 -6.71 2.05
CA TRP A 48 31.36 -6.21 1.70
C TRP A 48 31.28 -4.73 1.34
N ILE A 49 30.40 -4.36 0.42
CA ILE A 49 30.32 -3.00 -0.13
C ILE A 49 29.89 -1.98 0.92
N TYR A 50 29.03 -2.37 1.86
CA TYR A 50 28.57 -1.48 2.94
C TYR A 50 29.66 -1.14 3.96
N LYS A 51 30.74 -1.93 4.01
CA LYS A 51 31.90 -1.66 4.86
C LYS A 51 32.96 -0.82 4.15
N GLN A 52 32.86 -0.64 2.84
CA GLN A 52 33.87 0.10 2.10
C GLN A 52 33.73 1.60 2.29
N THR A 53 34.84 2.30 2.07
CA THR A 53 34.90 3.75 2.11
C THR A 53 34.70 4.31 0.72
N PHE A 54 33.80 5.26 0.60
CA PHE A 54 33.60 6.05 -0.60
C PHE A 54 34.03 7.48 -0.36
N ARG A 55 34.36 8.20 -1.43
CA ARG A 55 34.80 9.58 -1.38
C ARG A 55 34.05 10.42 -2.40
N THR A 56 33.58 11.57 -1.94
CA THR A 56 33.00 12.59 -2.80
C THR A 56 34.09 13.32 -3.60
N PRO A 57 33.77 13.94 -4.75
CA PRO A 57 34.70 14.78 -5.51
C PRO A 57 35.30 15.96 -4.73
N CYS A 58 34.63 16.42 -3.66
CA CYS A 58 35.16 17.46 -2.78
C CYS A 58 36.03 16.92 -1.64
N GLY A 59 36.17 15.60 -1.51
CA GLY A 59 37.10 14.95 -0.60
C GLY A 59 36.49 14.36 0.67
N LEU A 60 35.19 14.55 0.93
CA LEU A 60 34.51 13.95 2.09
C LEU A 60 34.40 12.44 1.94
N GLN A 61 34.70 11.71 3.03
CA GLN A 61 34.49 10.28 3.13
C GLN A 61 33.04 9.95 3.51
N VAL A 62 32.56 8.80 3.06
CA VAL A 62 31.24 8.24 3.38
C VAL A 62 31.31 6.74 3.41
N GLN A 63 30.63 6.13 4.38
CA GLN A 63 30.54 4.69 4.48
C GLN A 63 29.60 4.14 3.41
N GLY A 64 29.97 3.02 2.77
CA GLY A 64 29.20 2.41 1.70
C GLY A 64 27.75 2.09 2.08
N LEU A 65 27.46 1.81 3.35
CA LEU A 65 26.11 1.63 3.87
C LEU A 65 25.19 2.85 3.63
N HIS A 66 25.77 4.06 3.65
CA HIS A 66 25.03 5.33 3.52
C HIS A 66 25.05 5.89 2.10
N ALA A 67 25.74 5.22 1.18
CA ALA A 67 25.67 5.49 -0.24
C ALA A 67 24.41 4.85 -0.85
N MET A 68 23.90 5.49 -1.89
CA MET A 68 22.76 5.02 -2.68
C MET A 68 23.29 4.42 -3.98
N SER A 69 22.83 3.22 -4.26
CA SER A 69 23.04 2.49 -5.51
C SER A 69 21.66 2.04 -6.00
N SER A 70 21.50 1.82 -7.30
CA SER A 70 20.23 1.48 -7.98
C SER A 70 19.43 2.67 -8.53
N MET A 71 20.10 3.57 -9.27
CA MET A 71 19.42 4.53 -10.13
C MET A 71 19.92 4.43 -11.58
N SER A 72 19.03 4.58 -12.55
CA SER A 72 19.40 4.82 -13.95
C SER A 72 18.94 6.22 -14.35
N PHE A 73 19.86 7.08 -14.77
CA PHE A 73 19.56 8.47 -15.13
C PHE A 73 20.49 8.96 -16.25
N ARG A 74 19.91 9.58 -17.28
CA ARG A 74 20.60 10.05 -18.50
C ARG A 74 21.48 8.97 -19.16
N GLY A 75 20.99 7.73 -19.18
CA GLY A 75 21.68 6.60 -19.80
C GLY A 75 22.91 6.11 -19.04
N LEU A 76 23.08 6.54 -17.78
CA LEU A 76 24.08 6.00 -16.86
C LEU A 76 23.38 5.26 -15.73
N ASP A 77 23.97 4.14 -15.33
CA ASP A 77 23.55 3.39 -14.16
C ASP A 77 24.45 3.80 -12.98
N TRP A 78 23.84 4.52 -12.05
CA TRP A 78 24.42 5.07 -10.82
C TRP A 78 24.41 3.98 -9.76
N THR A 79 25.43 3.15 -9.82
CA THR A 79 25.58 1.98 -8.97
C THR A 79 26.99 1.88 -8.42
N TYR A 80 27.17 1.04 -7.41
CA TYR A 80 28.50 0.69 -6.88
C TYR A 80 29.38 0.08 -7.97
N GLU A 81 28.79 -0.78 -8.81
CA GLU A 81 29.48 -1.53 -9.85
C GLU A 81 30.05 -0.63 -10.95
N ASN A 82 29.45 0.54 -11.17
CA ASN A 82 29.94 1.53 -12.13
C ASN A 82 30.74 2.65 -11.50
N ASP A 83 31.06 2.56 -10.21
CA ASP A 83 31.76 3.60 -9.45
C ASP A 83 31.07 4.97 -9.52
N LEU A 84 29.73 4.94 -9.54
CA LEU A 84 28.85 6.11 -9.66
C LEU A 84 27.74 6.05 -8.61
N ALA A 85 28.03 5.51 -7.44
CA ALA A 85 27.10 5.57 -6.31
C ALA A 85 26.86 7.04 -5.93
N CYS A 86 25.73 7.30 -5.26
CA CYS A 86 25.28 8.65 -4.96
C CYS A 86 25.05 8.87 -3.47
N ILE A 87 25.16 10.12 -3.02
CA ILE A 87 24.71 10.54 -1.69
C ILE A 87 23.92 11.84 -1.81
N HIS A 88 23.08 12.14 -0.81
CA HIS A 88 22.64 13.51 -0.57
C HIS A 88 23.81 14.32 0.01
N CYS A 89 24.17 15.42 -0.66
CA CYS A 89 25.23 16.32 -0.23
C CYS A 89 24.84 16.93 1.13
N PRO A 90 25.71 16.84 2.16
CA PRO A 90 25.40 17.38 3.50
C PRO A 90 25.16 18.90 3.47
N TYR A 91 25.81 19.62 2.54
CA TYR A 91 25.65 21.07 2.37
C TYR A 91 24.44 21.46 1.52
N LYS A 92 23.73 20.51 0.91
CA LYS A 92 22.57 20.74 0.02
C LYS A 92 22.82 21.75 -1.12
N ARG A 93 24.08 21.91 -1.55
CA ARG A 93 24.47 22.84 -2.62
C ARG A 93 23.99 22.36 -3.97
N THR A 94 23.16 23.17 -4.64
CA THR A 94 22.66 22.90 -5.99
C THR A 94 23.60 23.38 -7.10
N ASP A 95 24.61 24.19 -6.76
CA ASP A 95 25.54 24.86 -7.67
C ASP A 95 26.95 24.23 -7.69
N CYS A 96 27.16 23.12 -6.99
CA CYS A 96 28.51 22.55 -6.83
C CYS A 96 29.07 22.02 -8.15
N GLU A 97 30.11 22.68 -8.66
CA GLU A 97 30.79 22.36 -9.93
C GLU A 97 31.51 21.01 -9.92
N LYS A 98 31.97 20.57 -8.74
CA LYS A 98 32.69 19.30 -8.55
C LYS A 98 31.82 18.06 -8.74
N ARG A 99 30.50 18.23 -8.79
CA ARG A 99 29.55 17.11 -9.00
C ARG A 99 29.49 16.73 -10.46
N HIS A 100 29.14 15.47 -10.71
CA HIS A 100 28.96 14.97 -12.06
C HIS A 100 27.99 15.85 -12.87
N PRO A 101 28.32 16.23 -14.13
CA PRO A 101 27.53 17.16 -14.94
C PRO A 101 26.03 16.87 -14.98
N TYR A 102 25.67 15.60 -15.15
CA TYR A 102 24.26 15.17 -15.19
C TYR A 102 23.49 15.42 -13.89
N LEU A 103 24.13 15.31 -12.72
CA LEU A 103 23.47 15.61 -11.45
C LEU A 103 23.30 17.11 -11.23
N ARG A 104 24.14 17.97 -11.86
CA ARG A 104 24.01 19.43 -11.77
C ARG A 104 22.74 19.93 -12.46
N GLU A 105 22.34 19.27 -13.54
CA GLU A 105 21.09 19.56 -14.25
C GLU A 105 19.88 18.82 -13.66
N GLY A 106 20.08 18.05 -12.59
CA GLY A 106 19.02 17.33 -11.88
C GLY A 106 18.10 18.30 -11.13
N SER A 107 16.79 18.05 -11.22
CA SER A 107 15.77 18.77 -10.47
C SER A 107 15.05 17.88 -9.46
N GLY A 108 14.25 18.47 -8.58
CA GLY A 108 13.47 17.73 -7.59
C GLY A 108 14.35 16.95 -6.60
N VAL A 109 14.23 15.62 -6.61
CA VAL A 109 14.94 14.72 -5.69
C VAL A 109 16.45 14.68 -5.97
N LEU A 110 16.88 14.94 -7.20
CA LEU A 110 18.29 14.86 -7.62
C LEU A 110 19.10 16.15 -7.33
N LYS A 111 18.44 17.23 -6.90
CA LYS A 111 19.03 18.58 -6.83
C LYS A 111 20.29 18.66 -5.95
N ASP A 112 20.32 17.88 -4.87
CA ASP A 112 21.39 17.83 -3.88
C ASP A 112 22.19 16.53 -3.93
N TRP A 113 21.98 15.70 -4.95
CA TRP A 113 22.75 14.46 -5.12
C TRP A 113 24.18 14.77 -5.53
N CYS A 114 25.11 13.92 -5.07
CA CYS A 114 26.52 13.98 -5.37
C CYS A 114 27.03 12.56 -5.65
N ASN A 115 27.83 12.39 -6.70
CA ASN A 115 28.49 11.12 -6.98
C ASN A 115 29.60 10.84 -5.95
N VAL A 116 29.83 9.57 -5.68
CA VAL A 116 30.90 9.09 -4.80
C VAL A 116 31.62 7.94 -5.45
N HIS A 117 32.92 7.86 -5.19
CA HIS A 117 33.83 6.87 -5.77
C HIS A 117 34.37 5.97 -4.68
N LEU A 118 34.49 4.68 -4.96
CA LEU A 118 35.08 3.71 -4.06
C LEU A 118 36.57 4.03 -3.86
N THR A 119 37.01 4.01 -2.60
CA THR A 119 38.40 4.30 -2.22
C THR A 119 38.98 3.19 -1.36
N GLY A 120 40.29 2.95 -1.47
CA GLY A 120 41.00 1.98 -0.62
C GLY A 120 41.43 2.53 0.74
N GLU A 121 41.07 3.79 1.06
CA GLU A 121 41.40 4.42 2.34
C GLU A 121 40.50 3.84 3.46
N PRO A 122 41.05 3.60 4.67
CA PRO A 122 40.22 3.24 5.81
C PRO A 122 39.29 4.41 6.17
N TYR A 123 38.05 4.09 6.51
CA TYR A 123 37.04 5.08 6.87
C TYR A 123 37.43 5.80 8.17
N SER A 124 37.40 7.13 8.14
CA SER A 124 37.44 8.01 9.31
C SER A 124 36.08 8.68 9.50
N TYR A 125 35.60 8.74 10.75
CA TYR A 125 34.37 9.47 11.08
C TYR A 125 34.60 10.99 11.08
N GLU A 126 35.75 11.43 11.56
CA GLU A 126 36.11 12.86 11.59
C GLU A 126 36.26 13.39 10.16
N GLY A 127 35.52 14.45 9.84
CA GLY A 127 35.43 15.04 8.52
C GLY A 127 34.56 14.26 7.53
N SER A 128 33.82 13.25 7.98
CA SER A 128 32.95 12.44 7.11
C SER A 128 31.59 13.09 6.88
N VAL A 129 30.85 12.56 5.90
CA VAL A 129 29.46 12.97 5.66
C VAL A 129 28.58 12.64 6.86
N GLU A 130 28.84 11.54 7.56
CA GLU A 130 28.10 11.09 8.73
C GLU A 130 28.28 12.02 9.93
N GLU A 131 29.49 12.53 10.17
CA GLU A 131 29.72 13.54 11.20
C GLU A 131 28.95 14.83 10.89
N LEU A 132 29.06 15.34 9.66
CA LEU A 132 28.35 16.55 9.24
C LEU A 132 26.84 16.40 9.36
N ARG A 133 26.30 15.23 9.02
CA ARG A 133 24.87 14.92 9.20
C ARG A 133 24.49 14.91 10.67
N LYS A 134 25.30 14.30 11.53
CA LYS A 134 25.04 14.27 12.98
C LYS A 134 25.06 15.65 13.60
N ILE A 135 26.06 16.48 13.29
CA ILE A 135 26.13 17.87 13.74
C ILE A 135 24.85 18.61 13.33
N ARG A 136 24.41 18.43 12.08
CA ARG A 136 23.18 19.06 11.60
C ARG A 136 21.92 18.55 12.32
N GLU A 137 21.83 17.26 12.58
CA GLU A 137 20.73 16.68 13.37
C GLU A 137 20.69 17.26 14.79
N ASP A 138 21.86 17.41 15.42
CA ASP A 138 21.99 18.02 16.75
C ASP A 138 21.59 19.50 16.74
N GLU A 139 21.97 20.28 15.72
CA GLU A 139 21.51 21.66 15.52
C GLU A 139 19.98 21.73 15.39
N ILE A 140 19.39 20.89 14.53
CA ILE A 140 17.94 20.83 14.32
C ILE A 140 17.23 20.47 15.63
N HIS A 141 17.82 19.57 16.43
CA HIS A 141 17.30 19.22 17.75
C HIS A 141 17.36 20.40 18.73
N GLN A 142 18.46 21.16 18.77
CA GLN A 142 18.57 22.36 19.61
C GLN A 142 17.57 23.45 19.18
N GLN A 143 17.37 23.64 17.88
CA GLN A 143 16.34 24.53 17.35
C GLN A 143 14.93 24.06 17.78
N LYS A 144 14.68 22.75 17.82
CA LYS A 144 13.41 22.17 18.30
C LYS A 144 13.13 22.59 19.75
N LEU A 145 14.12 22.41 20.62
CA LEU A 145 14.00 22.78 22.04
C LEU A 145 13.73 24.28 22.20
N SER A 146 14.46 25.10 21.44
CA SER A 146 14.28 26.56 21.42
C SER A 146 12.88 26.96 20.97
N PHE A 147 12.35 26.31 19.93
CA PHE A 147 10.98 26.53 19.45
C PHE A 147 9.92 26.15 20.50
N ILE A 148 10.10 25.03 21.21
CA ILE A 148 9.18 24.61 22.29
C ILE A 148 9.14 25.64 23.41
N LEU A 149 10.31 26.17 23.80
CA LEU A 149 10.44 27.22 24.81
C LEU A 149 9.74 28.51 24.37
N GLN A 150 9.93 28.94 23.12
CA GLN A 150 9.24 30.12 22.56
C GLN A 150 7.70 29.99 22.58
N LYS A 151 7.18 28.76 22.51
CA LYS A 151 5.73 28.48 22.59
C LYS A 151 5.24 28.24 24.03
N ASN A 152 6.06 28.54 25.05
CA ASN A 152 5.74 28.33 26.47
C ASN A 152 5.27 26.89 26.77
N GLY A 153 5.89 25.89 26.14
CA GLY A 153 5.52 24.48 26.29
C GLY A 153 4.21 24.08 25.60
N ARG A 154 3.52 25.00 24.89
CA ARG A 154 2.32 24.71 24.08
C ARG A 154 2.68 24.20 22.68
N ALA A 155 3.66 23.31 22.62
CA ALA A 155 4.16 22.73 21.38
C ALA A 155 3.83 21.25 21.32
N CYS A 156 3.10 20.83 20.28
CA CYS A 156 2.74 19.44 20.07
C CYS A 156 3.77 18.77 19.17
N GLU A 157 4.58 17.86 19.70
CA GLU A 157 5.63 17.16 18.94
C GLU A 157 5.10 16.45 17.69
N LYS A 158 3.85 15.99 17.71
CA LYS A 158 3.21 15.29 16.58
C LYS A 158 2.87 16.21 15.41
N LEU A 159 2.64 17.50 15.68
CA LEU A 159 2.29 18.51 14.67
C LEU A 159 3.46 19.44 14.35
N MET A 160 4.55 19.33 15.11
CA MET A 160 5.78 20.04 14.81
C MET A 160 6.46 19.38 13.60
N ARG A 161 6.78 20.20 12.60
CA ARG A 161 7.53 19.80 11.42
C ARG A 161 8.71 20.73 11.24
N TYR A 162 9.88 20.18 11.00
CA TYR A 162 11.03 20.95 10.58
C TYR A 162 10.91 21.19 9.07
N ASP A 163 11.02 22.44 8.65
CA ASP A 163 11.06 22.83 7.24
C ASP A 163 12.52 22.95 6.80
N PRO A 164 13.05 22.01 5.99
CA PRO A 164 14.44 22.05 5.58
C PRO A 164 14.78 23.17 4.60
N SER A 165 13.77 23.85 4.02
CA SER A 165 13.97 24.92 3.04
C SER A 165 14.15 26.29 3.70
N GLU A 166 13.38 26.55 4.76
CA GLU A 166 13.46 27.78 5.54
C GLU A 166 14.35 27.65 6.79
N ASP A 167 14.90 26.47 7.04
CA ASP A 167 15.70 26.15 8.23
C ASP A 167 15.00 26.52 9.54
N CYS A 168 13.72 26.17 9.66
CA CYS A 168 12.94 26.50 10.85
C CYS A 168 11.92 25.43 11.23
N TRP A 169 11.57 25.37 12.50
CA TRP A 169 10.46 24.55 12.98
C TRP A 169 9.13 25.29 12.79
N LYS A 170 8.18 24.61 12.15
CA LYS A 170 6.81 25.06 11.96
C LYS A 170 5.85 24.18 12.74
N MET A 171 4.75 24.78 13.18
CA MET A 171 3.69 24.06 13.88
C MET A 171 2.36 24.69 13.51
N GLU A 172 1.56 23.93 12.78
CA GLU A 172 0.22 24.31 12.34
C GLU A 172 -0.79 23.36 12.96
N TYR A 173 -1.91 23.90 13.43
CA TYR A 173 -2.95 23.07 14.00
C TYR A 173 -3.78 22.45 12.88
N ASP A 174 -3.58 21.16 12.62
CA ASP A 174 -4.38 20.37 11.71
C ASP A 174 -5.18 19.28 12.46
N PRO A 175 -6.53 19.40 12.53
CA PRO A 175 -7.38 18.36 13.09
C PRO A 175 -7.30 17.01 12.36
N ALA A 176 -6.98 17.00 11.07
CA ALA A 176 -6.83 15.77 10.28
C ALA A 176 -5.65 14.95 10.80
N ASP A 177 -4.51 15.60 11.02
CA ASP A 177 -3.36 14.97 11.65
C ASP A 177 -3.64 14.55 13.09
N CYS A 178 -4.35 15.38 13.88
CA CYS A 178 -4.77 15.00 15.22
C CYS A 178 -5.62 13.71 15.23
N ALA A 179 -6.51 13.57 14.25
CA ALA A 179 -7.33 12.37 14.08
C ALA A 179 -6.50 11.17 13.60
N ARG A 180 -5.57 11.38 12.65
CA ARG A 180 -4.64 10.37 12.14
C ARG A 180 -3.75 9.79 13.24
N PHE A 181 -3.18 10.64 14.10
CA PHE A 181 -2.37 10.24 15.25
C PHE A 181 -3.18 9.79 16.47
N ARG A 182 -4.52 9.80 16.37
CA ARG A 182 -5.47 9.39 17.43
C ARG A 182 -5.16 10.07 18.77
N CYS A 183 -4.92 11.38 18.72
CA CYS A 183 -4.62 12.16 19.91
C CYS A 183 -5.74 12.01 20.97
N SER A 184 -5.33 11.78 22.21
CA SER A 184 -6.20 11.61 23.38
C SER A 184 -5.46 12.11 24.62
N GLY A 185 -6.20 12.40 25.70
CA GLY A 185 -5.64 12.98 26.93
C GLY A 185 -5.28 14.46 26.76
N PHE A 186 -4.16 14.88 27.33
CA PHE A 186 -3.71 16.26 27.31
C PHE A 186 -3.27 16.72 25.91
N CYS A 187 -3.77 17.88 25.47
CA CYS A 187 -3.36 18.50 24.21
C CYS A 187 -2.45 19.70 24.49
N PRO A 188 -1.14 19.64 24.16
CA PRO A 188 -0.21 20.75 24.36
C PRO A 188 -0.63 22.05 23.67
N MET A 189 -1.21 21.95 22.46
CA MET A 189 -1.68 23.13 21.69
C MET A 189 -2.83 23.85 22.38
N LYS A 190 -3.80 23.09 22.91
CA LYS A 190 -4.98 23.65 23.59
C LYS A 190 -4.73 23.96 25.06
N GLY A 191 -3.65 23.43 25.65
CA GLY A 191 -3.32 23.60 27.07
C GLY A 191 -4.34 22.96 28.02
N ARG A 192 -5.13 21.99 27.55
CA ARG A 192 -6.16 21.29 28.33
C ARG A 192 -6.30 19.83 27.90
N GLU A 193 -6.97 19.03 28.71
CA GLU A 193 -7.39 17.69 28.34
C GLU A 193 -8.49 17.71 27.27
N LEU A 194 -8.38 16.80 26.32
CA LEU A 194 -9.40 16.53 25.31
C LEU A 194 -10.58 15.79 25.93
N GLU A 195 -11.78 16.00 25.40
CA GLU A 195 -12.97 15.27 25.83
C GLU A 195 -12.74 13.74 25.79
N GLN A 196 -13.09 13.04 26.88
CA GLN A 196 -13.03 11.57 26.93
C GLN A 196 -14.07 10.91 26.03
N LYS A 197 -15.17 11.62 25.75
CA LYS A 197 -16.21 11.15 24.83
C LYS A 197 -15.62 11.07 23.42
N ARG A 198 -15.76 9.89 22.81
CA ARG A 198 -15.30 9.63 21.44
C ARG A 198 -16.48 9.62 20.48
N GLY A 199 -16.24 10.14 19.29
CA GLY A 199 -17.20 10.19 18.20
C GLY A 199 -16.50 10.15 16.85
N ASN A 200 -17.24 10.51 15.81
CA ASN A 200 -16.75 10.63 14.44
C ASN A 200 -17.30 11.89 13.79
N VAL A 201 -16.76 12.23 12.63
CA VAL A 201 -17.35 13.21 11.74
C VAL A 201 -18.15 12.46 10.69
N PHE A 202 -19.41 12.81 10.57
CA PHE A 202 -20.35 12.28 9.60
C PHE A 202 -20.65 13.34 8.54
N TYR A 203 -20.80 12.92 7.30
CA TYR A 203 -21.27 13.77 6.22
C TYR A 203 -22.25 12.97 5.35
N ASP A 204 -23.09 13.69 4.64
CA ASP A 204 -24.04 13.12 3.70
C ASP A 204 -23.52 13.39 2.28
N LEU A 205 -23.72 12.45 1.37
CA LEU A 205 -23.25 12.55 -0.01
C LEU A 205 -24.45 12.54 -0.94
N LYS A 206 -24.63 13.63 -1.69
CA LYS A 206 -25.65 13.75 -2.71
C LYS A 206 -25.03 13.56 -4.08
N ILE A 207 -25.52 12.58 -4.82
CA ILE A 207 -25.14 12.31 -6.20
C ILE A 207 -26.35 12.58 -7.06
N THR A 208 -26.21 13.43 -8.07
CA THR A 208 -27.26 13.68 -9.05
C THR A 208 -26.74 13.48 -10.45
N GLY A 209 -27.61 13.02 -11.34
CA GLY A 209 -27.25 12.87 -12.74
C GLY A 209 -28.37 12.28 -13.59
N ARG A 210 -28.06 12.03 -14.85
CA ARG A 210 -28.91 11.29 -15.79
C ARG A 210 -28.39 9.85 -15.93
N ASP A 211 -29.30 8.90 -16.05
CA ASP A 211 -28.94 7.49 -16.31
C ASP A 211 -28.73 7.24 -17.81
N TYR A 212 -27.50 7.41 -18.27
CA TYR A 212 -27.11 7.17 -19.67
C TYR A 212 -27.11 5.68 -20.06
N SER A 213 -27.24 4.75 -19.10
CA SER A 213 -27.34 3.32 -19.42
C SER A 213 -28.69 2.93 -20.03
N LYS A 214 -29.69 3.79 -19.85
CA LYS A 214 -31.07 3.61 -20.35
C LYS A 214 -31.31 4.33 -21.68
N ASP A 215 -30.30 4.96 -22.26
CA ASP A 215 -30.41 5.61 -23.57
C ASP A 215 -30.78 4.57 -24.64
N GLY A 216 -31.77 4.86 -25.49
CA GLY A 216 -32.34 3.90 -26.42
C GLY A 216 -33.41 2.96 -25.82
N THR A 217 -33.83 3.17 -24.57
CA THR A 217 -34.99 2.49 -23.95
C THR A 217 -36.14 3.46 -23.69
N LEU A 218 -37.30 2.95 -23.27
CA LEU A 218 -38.46 3.78 -22.89
C LEU A 218 -38.20 4.74 -21.72
N PHE A 219 -37.11 4.55 -20.98
CA PHE A 219 -36.73 5.35 -19.81
C PHE A 219 -35.54 6.27 -20.11
N GLU A 220 -35.28 6.54 -21.40
CA GLU A 220 -34.26 7.49 -21.81
C GLU A 220 -34.51 8.87 -21.18
N GLY A 221 -33.44 9.50 -20.66
CA GLY A 221 -33.53 10.82 -20.05
C GLY A 221 -33.90 10.82 -18.56
N GLU A 222 -34.09 9.66 -17.92
CA GLU A 222 -34.40 9.58 -16.50
C GLU A 222 -33.27 10.18 -15.64
N ARG A 223 -33.63 11.13 -14.78
CA ARG A 223 -32.72 11.75 -13.81
C ARG A 223 -32.84 11.05 -12.48
N PHE A 224 -31.71 10.84 -11.82
CA PHE A 224 -31.67 10.29 -10.47
C PHE A 224 -31.04 11.29 -9.50
N THR A 225 -31.55 11.26 -8.27
CA THR A 225 -30.92 11.89 -7.11
C THR A 225 -30.80 10.83 -6.02
N ARG A 226 -29.58 10.59 -5.59
CA ARG A 226 -29.23 9.60 -4.56
C ARG A 226 -28.53 10.30 -3.42
N ILE A 227 -29.05 10.15 -2.20
CA ILE A 227 -28.40 10.66 -1.00
C ILE A 227 -27.96 9.49 -0.14
N THR A 228 -26.66 9.41 0.12
CA THR A 228 -26.10 8.48 1.09
C THR A 228 -25.81 9.25 2.37
N LYS A 229 -26.59 9.01 3.44
CA LYS A 229 -26.46 9.70 4.72
C LYS A 229 -25.50 8.99 5.67
N GLY A 230 -24.87 9.76 6.54
CA GLY A 230 -24.11 9.23 7.68
C GLY A 230 -22.78 8.57 7.31
N ILE A 231 -22.12 9.03 6.26
CA ILE A 231 -20.79 8.51 5.87
C ILE A 231 -19.76 8.98 6.91
N ARG A 232 -18.98 8.03 7.43
CA ARG A 232 -17.88 8.32 8.37
C ARG A 232 -16.68 8.91 7.64
N ALA A 233 -16.26 10.11 8.00
CA ALA A 233 -15.05 10.74 7.46
C ALA A 233 -13.76 10.13 8.04
N LEU A 234 -13.79 9.66 9.29
CA LEU A 234 -12.65 9.05 9.97
C LEU A 234 -12.86 7.53 10.09
N ALA A 235 -11.81 6.76 9.83
CA ALA A 235 -11.84 5.30 9.96
C ALA A 235 -12.07 4.83 11.42
N TYR A 236 -11.63 5.63 12.39
CA TYR A 236 -11.68 5.31 13.83
C TYR A 236 -12.32 6.46 14.61
N PRO A 237 -13.05 6.16 15.70
CA PRO A 237 -13.61 7.21 16.54
C PRO A 237 -12.50 7.96 17.29
N VAL A 238 -12.58 9.28 17.36
CA VAL A 238 -11.60 10.15 18.05
C VAL A 238 -12.32 11.03 19.08
N SER A 239 -11.57 11.77 19.90
CA SER A 239 -12.19 12.70 20.86
C SER A 239 -13.11 13.69 20.13
N LEU A 240 -14.28 13.98 20.73
CA LEU A 240 -15.26 14.90 20.15
C LEU A 240 -14.67 16.31 19.92
N ASP A 241 -13.70 16.74 20.73
CA ASP A 241 -12.99 18.00 20.51
C ASP A 241 -12.25 18.05 19.17
N ILE A 242 -11.67 16.91 18.76
CA ILE A 242 -11.00 16.76 17.47
C ILE A 242 -12.05 16.67 16.36
N CYS A 243 -13.13 15.90 16.56
CA CYS A 243 -14.22 15.81 15.57
C CYS A 243 -14.83 17.19 15.27
N LYS A 244 -15.11 17.99 16.30
CA LYS A 244 -15.65 19.37 16.16
C LYS A 244 -14.68 20.31 15.45
N ALA A 245 -13.38 20.16 15.68
CA ALA A 245 -12.37 20.94 14.97
C ALA A 245 -12.26 20.49 13.50
N TYR A 246 -12.29 19.18 13.26
CA TYR A 246 -12.24 18.58 11.93
C TYR A 246 -13.43 18.99 11.07
N SER A 247 -14.66 18.97 11.60
CA SER A 247 -15.85 19.40 10.87
C SER A 247 -15.83 20.89 10.47
N ARG A 248 -15.05 21.71 11.17
CA ARG A 248 -14.92 23.15 10.92
C ARG A 248 -13.78 23.47 9.94
N LEU A 249 -12.61 22.88 10.16
CA LEU A 249 -11.37 23.24 9.45
C LEU A 249 -11.05 22.33 8.26
N CYS A 250 -11.51 21.08 8.26
CA CYS A 250 -11.13 20.06 7.26
C CYS A 250 -12.22 19.80 6.22
N LYS A 251 -13.08 20.80 5.92
CA LYS A 251 -14.16 20.65 4.93
C LYS A 251 -13.60 20.39 3.53
N ASP A 252 -12.57 21.15 3.14
CA ASP A 252 -11.94 21.01 1.83
C ASP A 252 -11.25 19.66 1.68
N GLU A 253 -10.71 19.10 2.76
CA GLU A 253 -10.14 17.76 2.76
C GLU A 253 -11.21 16.69 2.49
N ILE A 254 -12.38 16.80 3.13
CA ILE A 254 -13.51 15.89 2.88
C ILE A 254 -13.96 16.00 1.41
N ASN A 255 -14.12 17.23 0.92
CA ASN A 255 -14.50 17.49 -0.47
C ASN A 255 -13.47 16.91 -1.45
N TRP A 256 -12.18 17.13 -1.21
CA TRP A 256 -11.09 16.61 -2.03
C TRP A 256 -11.06 15.08 -2.04
N ARG A 257 -11.28 14.43 -0.89
CA ARG A 257 -11.37 12.96 -0.81
C ARG A 257 -12.55 12.42 -1.63
N VAL A 258 -13.72 13.04 -1.50
CA VAL A 258 -14.91 12.66 -2.26
C VAL A 258 -14.70 12.89 -3.76
N TYR A 259 -14.14 14.03 -4.14
CA TYR A 259 -13.82 14.34 -5.53
C TYR A 259 -12.87 13.30 -6.14
N ASN A 260 -11.81 12.92 -5.42
CA ASN A 260 -10.89 11.87 -5.89
C ASN A 260 -11.56 10.50 -6.02
N GLN A 261 -12.48 10.16 -5.12
CA GLN A 261 -13.22 8.91 -5.20
C GLN A 261 -14.08 8.81 -6.47
N TYR A 262 -14.66 9.93 -6.91
CA TYR A 262 -15.51 10.04 -8.10
C TYR A 262 -14.80 10.74 -9.28
N HIS A 263 -13.47 10.86 -9.25
CA HIS A 263 -12.72 11.65 -10.24
C HIS A 263 -12.94 11.13 -11.65
N ARG A 264 -13.02 9.80 -11.82
CA ARG A 264 -13.23 9.20 -13.16
C ARG A 264 -14.61 9.56 -13.69
N GLU A 265 -15.64 9.40 -12.89
CA GLU A 265 -17.03 9.68 -13.25
C GLU A 265 -17.23 11.16 -13.57
N LEU A 266 -16.66 12.05 -12.74
CA LEU A 266 -16.68 13.50 -12.97
C LEU A 266 -15.92 13.88 -14.25
N PHE A 267 -14.73 13.31 -14.45
CA PHE A 267 -13.94 13.53 -15.68
C PHE A 267 -14.68 13.06 -16.93
N PHE A 268 -15.28 11.87 -16.92
CA PHE A 268 -16.07 11.38 -18.04
C PHE A 268 -17.31 12.23 -18.28
N ALA A 269 -17.92 12.75 -17.22
CA ALA A 269 -19.07 13.61 -17.35
C ALA A 269 -18.72 14.94 -18.02
N GLU A 270 -17.62 15.56 -17.61
CA GLU A 270 -17.12 16.77 -18.26
C GLU A 270 -16.70 16.50 -19.70
N TYR A 271 -15.95 15.44 -19.95
CA TYR A 271 -15.42 15.09 -21.28
C TYR A 271 -16.53 14.75 -22.30
N HIS A 272 -17.61 14.09 -21.86
CA HIS A 272 -18.73 13.70 -22.72
C HIS A 272 -19.96 14.61 -22.58
N SER A 273 -19.84 15.76 -21.91
CA SER A 273 -20.95 16.68 -21.63
C SER A 273 -22.17 15.98 -21.01
N ARG A 274 -21.93 15.12 -20.01
CA ARG A 274 -22.96 14.39 -19.28
C ARG A 274 -23.31 15.06 -17.96
N ASP A 275 -24.56 14.88 -17.56
CA ASP A 275 -25.08 15.36 -16.28
C ASP A 275 -24.68 14.40 -15.17
N PHE A 276 -23.61 14.72 -14.44
CA PHE A 276 -23.22 14.03 -13.21
C PHE A 276 -22.55 15.00 -12.24
N SER A 277 -23.07 15.08 -11.02
CA SER A 277 -22.53 15.92 -9.96
C SER A 277 -22.53 15.20 -8.62
N VAL A 278 -21.56 15.57 -7.79
CA VAL A 278 -21.34 15.00 -6.46
C VAL A 278 -21.17 16.15 -5.48
N GLU A 279 -22.01 16.18 -4.45
CA GLU A 279 -22.06 17.25 -3.43
C GLU A 279 -21.95 16.64 -2.02
N VAL A 280 -21.09 17.23 -1.19
CA VAL A 280 -20.98 16.89 0.23
C VAL A 280 -21.89 17.81 1.04
N LEU A 281 -22.76 17.22 1.86
CA LEU A 281 -23.75 17.91 2.69
C LEU A 281 -23.56 17.56 4.17
N ASN A 282 -24.09 18.40 5.06
CA ASN A 282 -24.28 18.13 6.49
C ASN A 282 -23.07 17.51 7.23
N ILE A 283 -21.90 18.14 7.10
CA ILE A 283 -20.70 17.75 7.84
C ILE A 283 -20.91 18.06 9.34
N ARG A 284 -21.00 17.02 10.16
CA ARG A 284 -21.31 17.10 11.60
C ARG A 284 -20.44 16.19 12.43
N ALA A 285 -20.17 16.60 13.67
CA ALA A 285 -19.36 15.84 14.62
C ALA A 285 -20.25 15.24 15.70
N GLU A 286 -20.36 13.91 15.75
CA GLU A 286 -21.31 13.21 16.62
C GLU A 286 -20.71 11.93 17.22
N GLN A 287 -21.24 11.47 18.35
CA GLN A 287 -20.81 10.21 18.96
C GLN A 287 -21.28 8.98 18.18
N ARG A 288 -22.50 9.07 17.64
CA ARG A 288 -23.15 8.08 16.77
C ARG A 288 -23.89 8.84 15.69
N GLU A 289 -24.09 8.20 14.53
CA GLU A 289 -24.89 8.76 13.45
C GLU A 289 -26.30 9.11 13.97
N SER A 290 -26.64 10.40 13.94
CA SER A 290 -28.01 10.85 14.13
C SER A 290 -28.83 10.59 12.86
N ARG A 291 -30.06 10.10 13.03
CA ARG A 291 -31.03 9.86 11.96
C ARG A 291 -32.19 10.83 12.13
N ASP A 292 -32.44 11.66 11.13
CA ASP A 292 -33.60 12.54 11.07
C ASP A 292 -34.68 11.93 10.18
N LEU A 293 -35.59 11.20 10.82
CA LEU A 293 -36.68 10.51 10.13
C LEU A 293 -37.63 11.46 9.40
N LEU A 294 -37.82 12.70 9.89
CA LEU A 294 -38.73 13.65 9.26
C LEU A 294 -38.12 14.15 7.95
N GLN A 295 -36.85 14.52 7.99
CA GLN A 295 -36.11 14.91 6.79
C GLN A 295 -36.07 13.76 5.77
N ASP A 296 -35.83 12.52 6.23
CA ASP A 296 -35.81 11.35 5.35
C ASP A 296 -37.16 11.13 4.65
N LEU A 297 -38.27 11.27 5.38
CA LEU A 297 -39.62 11.13 4.81
C LEU A 297 -39.93 12.21 3.77
N GLU A 298 -39.49 13.44 4.00
CA GLU A 298 -39.67 14.55 3.04
C GLU A 298 -38.85 14.33 1.77
N GLU A 299 -37.60 13.91 1.89
CA GLU A 299 -36.73 13.59 0.75
C GLU A 299 -37.25 12.38 -0.05
N ILE A 300 -37.80 11.36 0.61
CA ILE A 300 -38.48 10.23 -0.05
C ILE A 300 -39.72 10.71 -0.82
N ARG A 301 -40.51 11.61 -0.22
CA ARG A 301 -41.67 12.23 -0.91
C ARG A 301 -41.23 13.06 -2.12
N ALA A 302 -40.05 13.67 -2.07
CA ALA A 302 -39.44 14.39 -3.20
C ALA A 302 -38.87 13.45 -4.27
N GLY A 303 -38.99 12.12 -4.12
CA GLY A 303 -38.50 11.13 -5.08
C GLY A 303 -37.00 10.85 -4.99
N ILE A 304 -36.34 11.27 -3.90
CA ILE A 304 -34.91 11.02 -3.70
C ILE A 304 -34.70 9.61 -3.14
N THR A 305 -33.75 8.88 -3.72
CA THR A 305 -33.34 7.58 -3.16
C THR A 305 -32.36 7.79 -2.02
N ILE A 306 -32.77 7.44 -0.79
CA ILE A 306 -31.95 7.59 0.42
C ILE A 306 -31.38 6.24 0.84
N CYS A 307 -30.08 6.22 1.14
CA CYS A 307 -29.41 5.08 1.74
C CYS A 307 -28.60 5.53 2.97
N HIS A 308 -28.60 4.74 4.04
CA HIS A 308 -27.69 4.96 5.16
C HIS A 308 -26.41 4.15 5.00
N ALA A 309 -25.26 4.80 5.17
CA ALA A 309 -23.96 4.14 5.07
C ALA A 309 -23.82 2.99 6.08
N SER A 310 -24.37 3.14 7.29
CA SER A 310 -24.34 2.09 8.30
C SER A 310 -25.07 0.81 7.87
N ASP A 311 -26.15 0.96 7.10
CA ASP A 311 -27.00 -0.16 6.69
C ASP A 311 -26.38 -0.87 5.48
N GLN A 312 -25.76 -0.12 4.57
CA GLN A 312 -24.91 -0.67 3.50
C GLN A 312 -23.75 -1.50 4.07
N GLU A 313 -23.03 -0.98 5.07
CA GLU A 313 -21.91 -1.71 5.70
C GLU A 313 -22.37 -3.02 6.34
N LYS A 314 -23.50 -3.00 7.05
CA LYS A 314 -24.11 -4.22 7.63
C LYS A 314 -24.50 -5.21 6.55
N GLN A 315 -25.13 -4.74 5.47
CA GLN A 315 -25.54 -5.58 4.35
C GLN A 315 -24.33 -6.23 3.68
N GLU A 316 -23.26 -5.46 3.39
CA GLU A 316 -22.05 -6.02 2.80
C GLU A 316 -21.39 -7.08 3.70
N ILE A 317 -21.33 -6.84 5.01
CA ILE A 317 -20.78 -7.80 5.97
C ILE A 317 -21.61 -9.08 5.93
N GLN A 318 -22.94 -8.96 5.91
CA GLN A 318 -23.86 -10.08 5.83
C GLN A 318 -23.70 -10.84 4.51
N GLU A 319 -23.65 -10.15 3.37
CA GLU A 319 -23.42 -10.75 2.05
C GLU A 319 -22.04 -11.43 1.96
N LYS A 320 -20.99 -10.85 2.55
CA LYS A 320 -19.66 -11.47 2.64
C LYS A 320 -19.72 -12.74 3.48
N ARG A 321 -20.46 -12.74 4.60
CA ARG A 321 -20.69 -13.93 5.44
C ARG A 321 -21.46 -15.00 4.66
N GLU A 322 -22.52 -14.65 3.97
CA GLU A 322 -23.32 -15.56 3.17
C GLU A 322 -22.54 -16.15 2.00
N ARG A 323 -21.73 -15.35 1.30
CA ARG A 323 -20.83 -15.85 0.25
C ARG A 323 -19.84 -16.86 0.80
N ARG A 324 -19.26 -16.59 1.98
CA ARG A 324 -18.34 -17.52 2.67
C ARG A 324 -19.04 -18.82 3.07
N THR A 325 -20.26 -18.75 3.61
CA THR A 325 -21.02 -19.96 3.99
C THR A 325 -21.43 -20.78 2.76
N ARG A 326 -21.89 -20.14 1.68
CA ARG A 326 -22.21 -20.80 0.40
C ARG A 326 -20.96 -21.46 -0.20
N ALA A 327 -19.83 -20.75 -0.25
CA ALA A 327 -18.57 -21.32 -0.74
C ALA A 327 -18.08 -22.49 0.11
N ARG A 328 -18.23 -22.42 1.45
CA ARG A 328 -17.92 -23.53 2.36
C ARG A 328 -18.82 -24.74 2.09
N LYS A 329 -20.13 -24.55 1.91
CA LYS A 329 -21.07 -25.63 1.54
C LYS A 329 -20.71 -26.28 0.21
N ILE A 330 -20.33 -25.49 -0.81
CA ILE A 330 -19.90 -26.03 -2.12
C ILE A 330 -18.61 -26.84 -1.98
N LYS A 331 -17.61 -26.32 -1.24
CA LYS A 331 -16.36 -27.05 -0.97
C LYS A 331 -16.62 -28.35 -0.22
N LEU A 332 -17.51 -28.33 0.77
CA LEU A 332 -17.92 -29.52 1.52
C LEU A 332 -18.56 -30.55 0.58
N LYS A 333 -19.54 -30.15 -0.25
CA LYS A 333 -20.16 -31.06 -1.25
C LYS A 333 -19.16 -31.66 -2.23
N ARG A 334 -18.18 -30.87 -2.69
CA ARG A 334 -17.10 -31.36 -3.57
C ARG A 334 -16.22 -32.38 -2.87
N LEU A 335 -15.93 -32.17 -1.58
CA LEU A 335 -15.14 -33.09 -0.77
C LEU A 335 -15.90 -34.38 -0.48
N GLU A 336 -17.18 -34.29 -0.09
CA GLU A 336 -18.06 -35.46 0.07
C GLU A 336 -18.13 -36.27 -1.22
N LYS A 337 -18.30 -35.62 -2.38
CA LYS A 337 -18.29 -36.30 -3.69
C LYS A 337 -16.95 -37.01 -3.95
N LYS A 338 -15.82 -36.35 -3.70
CA LYS A 338 -14.48 -36.96 -3.86
C LYS A 338 -14.29 -38.17 -2.96
N ILE A 339 -14.75 -38.12 -1.71
CA ILE A 339 -14.70 -39.24 -0.75
C ILE A 339 -15.58 -40.38 -1.24
N LEU A 340 -16.78 -40.08 -1.73
CA LEU A 340 -17.66 -41.10 -2.31
C LEU A 340 -17.05 -41.78 -3.56
N ASP A 341 -16.34 -41.02 -4.40
CA ASP A 341 -15.77 -41.57 -5.63
C ASP A 341 -14.47 -42.37 -5.34
N LYS A 342 -13.52 -41.78 -4.59
CA LYS A 342 -12.19 -42.38 -4.37
C LYS A 342 -12.07 -43.19 -3.07
N GLY A 343 -12.90 -42.91 -2.07
CA GLY A 343 -12.76 -43.41 -0.70
C GLY A 343 -11.88 -42.51 0.15
N TYR A 344 -12.20 -42.36 1.44
CA TYR A 344 -11.42 -41.54 2.37
C TYR A 344 -10.00 -42.08 2.57
N GLU A 345 -9.85 -43.39 2.70
CA GLU A 345 -8.55 -44.07 2.93
C GLU A 345 -7.57 -43.89 1.76
N ASN A 346 -8.10 -43.75 0.54
CA ASN A 346 -7.33 -43.58 -0.68
C ASN A 346 -6.92 -42.11 -0.95
N LEU A 347 -7.26 -41.18 -0.05
CA LEU A 347 -6.76 -39.81 -0.12
C LEU A 347 -5.31 -39.74 0.40
N PRO A 348 -4.38 -39.07 -0.32
CA PRO A 348 -2.99 -38.98 0.11
C PRO A 348 -2.87 -38.42 1.53
N PRO A 349 -2.02 -38.99 2.40
CA PRO A 349 -1.93 -38.62 3.82
C PRO A 349 -1.72 -37.13 4.10
N HIS A 350 -0.97 -36.43 3.23
CA HIS A 350 -0.69 -34.99 3.35
C HIS A 350 -1.49 -34.11 2.38
N SER A 351 -2.56 -34.64 1.78
CA SER A 351 -3.39 -33.85 0.87
C SER A 351 -4.26 -32.83 1.63
N ILE A 352 -4.44 -31.66 1.01
CA ILE A 352 -5.35 -30.61 1.50
C ILE A 352 -6.78 -31.16 1.67
N ASP A 353 -7.19 -32.09 0.82
CA ASP A 353 -8.52 -32.72 0.89
C ASP A 353 -8.68 -33.58 2.16
N ARG A 354 -7.66 -34.35 2.57
CA ARG A 354 -7.71 -35.17 3.79
C ARG A 354 -7.74 -34.32 5.06
N VAL A 355 -6.88 -33.31 5.13
CA VAL A 355 -6.88 -32.33 6.24
C VAL A 355 -8.22 -31.60 6.37
N HIS A 356 -8.84 -31.24 5.23
CA HIS A 356 -10.17 -30.64 5.24
C HIS A 356 -11.27 -31.63 5.60
N ALA A 357 -11.14 -32.91 5.24
CA ALA A 357 -12.09 -33.95 5.62
C ALA A 357 -12.11 -34.11 7.14
N ASP A 358 -10.96 -34.30 7.77
CA ASP A 358 -10.85 -34.46 9.23
C ASP A 358 -11.35 -33.23 10.00
N LYS A 359 -11.09 -32.04 9.45
CA LYS A 359 -11.46 -30.78 10.10
C LYS A 359 -12.92 -30.39 9.89
N TRP A 360 -13.54 -30.77 8.77
CA TRP A 360 -14.87 -30.27 8.38
C TRP A 360 -15.97 -31.34 8.38
N LEU A 361 -15.61 -32.61 8.21
CA LEU A 361 -16.51 -33.77 8.27
C LEU A 361 -16.19 -34.52 9.57
N GLY A 362 -17.12 -34.55 10.51
CA GLY A 362 -16.95 -35.35 11.71
C GLY A 362 -16.83 -36.84 11.40
N GLU A 363 -16.26 -37.61 12.33
CA GLU A 363 -16.02 -39.06 12.15
C GLU A 363 -17.28 -39.85 11.76
N GLU A 364 -18.44 -39.48 12.31
CA GLU A 364 -19.71 -40.12 11.97
C GLU A 364 -20.10 -39.94 10.51
N ARG A 365 -19.89 -38.73 9.97
CA ARG A 365 -20.21 -38.40 8.58
C ARG A 365 -19.26 -39.09 7.60
N LEU A 366 -17.99 -39.23 7.96
CA LEU A 366 -17.01 -39.98 7.16
C LEU A 366 -17.41 -41.46 7.07
N LYS A 367 -17.74 -42.10 8.20
CA LYS A 367 -18.23 -43.50 8.24
C LYS A 367 -19.52 -43.70 7.46
N GLU A 368 -20.40 -42.70 7.41
CA GLU A 368 -21.61 -42.75 6.59
C GLU A 368 -21.28 -42.70 5.09
N LEU A 369 -20.37 -41.82 4.67
CA LEU A 369 -19.94 -41.71 3.27
C LEU A 369 -19.23 -42.98 2.79
N ASP A 370 -18.38 -43.60 3.63
CA ASP A 370 -17.73 -44.86 3.27
C ASP A 370 -18.75 -46.01 3.11
N ARG A 371 -19.75 -46.12 4.00
CA ARG A 371 -20.86 -47.09 3.84
C ARG A 371 -21.66 -46.88 2.55
N LEU A 372 -21.96 -45.63 2.20
CA LEU A 372 -22.66 -45.29 0.96
C LEU A 372 -21.82 -45.61 -0.29
N ARG A 373 -20.50 -45.52 -0.20
CA ARG A 373 -19.60 -45.92 -1.28
C ARG A 373 -19.60 -47.44 -1.46
N GLU A 374 -19.51 -48.21 -0.37
CA GLU A 374 -19.57 -49.68 -0.42
C GLU A 374 -20.91 -50.21 -0.97
N GLN A 375 -22.02 -49.54 -0.67
CA GLN A 375 -23.32 -49.86 -1.27
C GLN A 375 -23.31 -49.61 -2.77
N ARG A 376 -22.82 -48.45 -3.23
CA ARG A 376 -22.70 -48.16 -4.67
C ARG A 376 -21.82 -49.14 -5.43
N LEU A 377 -20.69 -49.55 -4.85
CA LEU A 377 -19.80 -50.53 -5.46
C LEU A 377 -20.47 -51.91 -5.59
N ARG A 378 -21.29 -52.32 -4.61
CA ARG A 378 -22.09 -53.55 -4.68
C ARG A 378 -23.16 -53.46 -5.77
N GLU A 379 -23.90 -52.35 -5.82
CA GLU A 379 -24.92 -52.11 -6.85
C GLU A 379 -24.34 -52.05 -8.27
N GLU A 380 -23.12 -51.53 -8.45
CA GLU A 380 -22.43 -51.55 -9.75
C GLU A 380 -21.94 -52.95 -10.15
N GLN A 381 -21.52 -53.79 -9.20
CA GLN A 381 -21.18 -55.19 -9.45
C GLN A 381 -22.41 -56.04 -9.81
N ASP A 382 -23.57 -55.72 -9.22
CA ASP A 382 -24.82 -56.43 -9.46
C ASP A 382 -25.58 -55.93 -10.71
N LYS A 383 -25.04 -54.96 -11.47
CA LYS A 383 -25.62 -54.54 -12.75
C LYS A 383 -25.40 -55.63 -13.81
N PRO A 384 -26.46 -56.15 -14.45
CA PRO A 384 -26.30 -57.17 -15.49
C PRO A 384 -25.53 -56.60 -16.69
N VAL A 385 -24.40 -57.22 -17.02
CA VAL A 385 -23.64 -56.95 -18.24
C VAL A 385 -24.50 -57.38 -19.43
N GLN A 386 -24.96 -56.43 -20.24
CA GLN A 386 -25.66 -56.71 -21.48
C GLN A 386 -24.66 -57.31 -22.49
N LEU A 387 -24.62 -58.64 -22.59
CA LEU A 387 -23.84 -59.35 -23.61
C LEU A 387 -24.44 -59.07 -24.99
N SER A 388 -23.73 -58.33 -25.84
CA SER A 388 -24.04 -58.23 -27.27
C SER A 388 -23.73 -59.57 -27.94
N LEU A 389 -24.78 -60.39 -28.15
CA LEU A 389 -24.78 -61.63 -28.92
C LEU A 389 -24.85 -61.32 -30.42
N PHE A 390 -23.74 -60.85 -31.01
CA PHE A 390 -23.49 -61.02 -32.44
C PHE A 390 -22.07 -61.52 -32.59
N GLY A 391 -21.93 -62.84 -32.69
CA GLY A 391 -20.70 -63.49 -33.08
C GLY A 391 -20.46 -63.25 -34.57
N ASP A 392 -19.22 -62.89 -34.88
CA ASP A 392 -18.68 -62.91 -36.23
C ASP A 392 -18.93 -64.30 -36.85
N LYS A 393 -19.69 -64.32 -37.93
CA LYS A 393 -19.66 -65.40 -38.92
C LYS A 393 -19.28 -64.78 -40.26
N GLU A 394 -18.22 -65.37 -40.81
CA GLU A 394 -17.58 -65.15 -42.09
C GLU A 394 -18.54 -65.03 -43.28
#